data_AF-A0A952WKT8-F1
#
_entry.id   AF-A0A952WKT8-F1
#
_cell.length_a   1.000
_cell.length_b   1.000
_cell.length_c   1.000
_cell.angle_alpha   90.00
_cell.angle_beta   90.00
_cell.angle_gamma   90.00
#
_symmetry.space_group_name_H-M   'P 1'
#
loop_
_entity.id
_entity.type
_entity.pdbx_description
1 polymer ?
#
loop_
_entity_poly.entity_id
_entity_poly.type
_entity_poly.pdbx_seq_one_letter_code
_entity_poly.pdbx_strand_id
1 'polypeptide(L)'
;MTQATSRYEQFQTYRTRMNCRILGDEKERAGVGAARADGSVAPGGTLVTKRFFSLDHQTYSEGALPVKTKELLGLVASAVLRCDDCIAYHVDQCVKLGFSDEEIWEAMDVALIVGGSIVVPHLRRAVEFLDQARAKA
;
A
#
# COMPACT_ATOMS: atom_id res chain seq x y z
N MET A 1 -2.78 25.85 -15.70
CA MET A 1 -3.62 24.74 -15.16
C MET A 1 -2.71 23.90 -14.27
N THR A 2 -2.87 23.96 -12.96
CA THR A 2 -2.12 23.10 -12.02
C THR A 2 -2.54 21.66 -12.31
N GLN A 3 -1.60 20.82 -12.75
CA GLN A 3 -1.87 19.41 -13.02
C GLN A 3 -2.38 18.77 -11.72
N ALA A 4 -3.56 18.16 -11.75
CA ALA A 4 -4.07 17.44 -10.58
C ALA A 4 -3.10 16.31 -10.23
N THR A 5 -2.65 16.24 -8.98
CA THR A 5 -1.73 15.20 -8.48
C THR A 5 -2.30 13.82 -8.79
N SER A 6 -1.49 12.92 -9.34
CA SER A 6 -1.92 11.56 -9.69
C SER A 6 -2.36 10.75 -8.46
N ARG A 7 -3.22 9.74 -8.64
CA ARG A 7 -3.61 8.83 -7.55
C ARG A 7 -2.39 8.16 -6.92
N TYR A 8 -1.37 7.81 -7.72
CA TYR A 8 -0.09 7.29 -7.25
C TYR A 8 0.60 8.25 -6.28
N GLU A 9 0.79 9.51 -6.67
CA GLU A 9 1.44 10.52 -5.82
C GLU A 9 0.63 10.83 -4.56
N GLN A 10 -0.70 10.90 -4.69
CA GLN A 10 -1.60 11.06 -3.54
C GLN A 10 -1.45 9.91 -2.56
N PHE A 11 -1.44 8.66 -3.04
CA PHE A 11 -1.25 7.47 -2.23
C PHE A 11 0.10 7.47 -1.52
N GLN A 12 1.21 7.69 -2.23
CA GLN A 12 2.55 7.71 -1.62
C GLN A 12 2.68 8.80 -0.55
N THR A 13 2.16 9.99 -0.84
CA THR A 13 2.16 11.13 0.09
C THR A 13 1.32 10.83 1.33
N TYR A 14 0.09 10.36 1.14
CA TYR A 14 -0.82 10.06 2.24
C TYR A 14 -0.28 8.94 3.13
N ARG A 15 0.15 7.81 2.52
CA ARG A 15 0.68 6.65 3.25
C ARG A 15 1.92 7.02 4.06
N THR A 16 2.88 7.73 3.46
CA THR A 16 4.11 8.15 4.13
C THR A 16 3.81 9.07 5.32
N ARG A 17 2.98 10.10 5.09
CA ARG A 17 2.57 11.04 6.15
C ARG A 17 1.86 10.31 7.29
N MET A 18 0.92 9.43 6.97
CA MET A 18 0.14 8.72 7.98
C MET A 18 0.95 7.67 8.73
N ASN A 19 1.88 6.98 8.08
CA ASN A 19 2.82 6.09 8.77
C ASN A 19 3.69 6.86 9.76
N CYS A 20 4.22 8.02 9.38
CA CYS A 20 4.94 8.91 10.30
C CYS A 20 4.03 9.36 11.47
N ARG A 21 2.79 9.76 11.17
CA ARG A 21 1.80 10.16 12.18
C ARG A 21 1.50 9.03 13.18
N ILE A 22 1.52 7.78 12.75
CA ILE A 22 1.17 6.62 13.57
C ILE A 22 2.41 6.09 14.32
N LEU A 23 3.53 5.87 13.63
CA LEU A 23 4.67 5.12 14.17
C LEU A 23 5.81 6.01 14.70
N GLY A 24 5.92 7.24 14.17
CA GLY A 24 7.03 8.14 14.45
C GLY A 24 7.12 8.56 15.90
N ASP A 25 8.26 9.13 16.28
CA ASP A 25 8.48 9.77 17.57
C ASP A 25 7.67 11.08 17.69
N GLU A 26 7.76 11.76 18.84
CA GLU A 26 6.98 12.97 19.06
C GLU A 26 7.32 14.11 18.07
N LYS A 27 8.60 14.30 17.74
CA LYS A 27 9.04 15.35 16.82
C LYS A 27 8.60 15.05 15.39
N GLU A 28 8.76 13.80 14.97
CA GLU A 28 8.32 13.31 13.66
C GLU A 28 6.81 13.51 13.50
N ARG A 29 6.02 13.08 14.49
CA ARG A 29 4.56 13.27 14.48
C ARG A 29 4.15 14.74 14.45
N ALA A 30 4.81 15.59 15.24
CA ALA A 30 4.55 17.03 15.22
C ALA A 30 4.75 17.62 13.81
N GLY A 31 5.80 17.18 13.10
CA GLY A 31 6.11 17.62 11.74
C GLY A 31 5.09 17.22 10.67
N VAL A 32 4.22 16.24 10.95
CA VAL A 32 3.20 15.76 9.99
C VAL A 32 1.76 16.08 10.42
N GLY A 33 1.58 17.11 11.24
CA GLY A 33 0.27 17.63 11.61
C GLY A 33 -0.34 16.99 12.86
N ALA A 34 0.45 16.36 13.72
CA ALA A 34 -0.01 15.91 15.03
C ALA A 34 0.00 17.00 16.12
N ALA A 35 0.66 18.14 15.86
CA ALA A 35 0.73 19.26 16.79
C ALA A 35 -0.67 19.84 17.05
N ARG A 36 -0.97 20.14 18.31
CA ARG A 36 -2.22 20.76 18.75
C ARG A 36 -1.98 22.21 19.16
N ALA A 37 -3.07 22.99 19.21
CA ALA A 37 -3.01 24.40 19.56
C ALA A 37 -2.50 24.66 21.00
N ASP A 38 -2.64 23.68 21.89
CA ASP A 38 -2.16 23.74 23.28
C ASP A 38 -0.66 23.40 23.43
N GLY A 39 0.05 23.19 22.31
CA GLY A 39 1.46 22.82 22.30
C GLY A 39 1.71 21.32 22.54
N SER A 40 0.68 20.52 22.81
CA SER A 40 0.81 19.07 22.91
C SER A 40 0.86 18.41 21.54
N VAL A 41 1.42 17.21 21.47
CA VAL A 41 1.45 16.40 20.25
C VAL A 41 0.51 15.22 20.41
N ALA A 42 -0.41 15.04 19.47
CA ALA A 42 -1.35 13.94 19.52
C ALA A 42 -0.60 12.58 19.51
N PRO A 43 -1.00 11.63 20.37
CA PRO A 43 -0.28 10.36 20.52
C PRO A 43 -0.29 9.56 19.22
N GLY A 44 0.75 8.75 19.03
CA GLY A 44 0.86 7.75 17.96
C GLY A 44 0.26 6.40 18.37
N GLY A 45 0.55 5.38 17.57
CA GLY A 45 0.20 3.99 17.85
C GLY A 45 0.91 3.47 19.11
N THR A 46 0.20 2.60 19.83
CA THR A 46 0.74 1.94 21.02
C THR A 46 1.75 0.87 20.64
N LEU A 47 2.36 0.21 21.63
CA LEU A 47 3.25 -0.93 21.39
C LEU A 47 2.59 -2.04 20.56
N VAL A 48 1.28 -2.27 20.75
CA VAL A 48 0.52 -3.26 19.98
C VAL A 48 0.50 -2.88 18.49
N THR A 49 0.15 -1.63 18.18
CA THR A 49 0.15 -1.12 16.79
C THR A 49 1.53 -1.23 16.16
N LYS A 50 2.58 -0.81 16.87
CA LYS A 50 3.96 -0.84 16.35
C LYS A 50 4.43 -2.27 16.05
N ARG A 51 4.09 -3.23 16.93
CA ARG A 51 4.40 -4.64 16.71
C ARG A 51 3.67 -5.20 15.50
N PHE A 52 2.40 -4.87 15.32
CA PHE A 52 1.63 -5.34 14.16
C PHE A 52 2.21 -4.81 12.83
N PHE A 53 2.52 -3.52 12.74
CA PHE A 53 3.17 -2.94 11.54
C PHE A 53 4.55 -3.55 11.27
N SER A 54 5.29 -3.88 12.33
CA SER A 54 6.58 -4.57 12.18
C SER A 54 6.41 -6.00 11.65
N LEU A 55 5.41 -6.73 12.14
CA LEU A 55 5.09 -8.08 11.66
C LEU A 55 4.64 -8.07 10.19
N ASP A 56 3.81 -7.11 9.80
CA ASP A 56 3.39 -6.90 8.41
C ASP A 56 4.63 -6.76 7.50
N HIS A 57 5.54 -5.84 7.81
CA HIS A 57 6.77 -5.65 7.05
C HIS A 57 7.66 -6.91 7.01
N GLN A 58 7.85 -7.59 8.15
CA GLN A 58 8.66 -8.80 8.23
C GLN A 58 8.06 -9.97 7.42
N THR A 59 6.74 -10.03 7.29
CA THR A 59 6.06 -11.11 6.56
C THR A 59 6.49 -11.16 5.10
N TYR A 60 6.69 -9.99 4.48
CA TYR A 60 7.11 -9.85 3.08
C TYR A 60 8.63 -9.92 2.86
N SER A 61 9.44 -10.07 3.91
CA SER A 61 10.91 -10.24 3.79
C SER A 61 11.29 -11.59 3.15
N GLU A 62 12.46 -11.67 2.53
CA GLU A 62 12.98 -12.89 1.88
C GLU A 62 13.01 -14.09 2.85
N GLY A 63 12.73 -15.30 2.34
CA GLY A 63 12.74 -16.54 3.12
C GLY A 63 12.65 -17.76 2.21
N ALA A 64 11.96 -18.82 2.65
CA ALA A 64 11.71 -19.99 1.80
C ALA A 64 10.89 -19.65 0.54
N LEU A 65 10.05 -18.62 0.62
CA LEU A 65 9.42 -17.99 -0.53
C LEU A 65 10.15 -16.66 -0.84
N PRO A 66 10.52 -16.42 -2.10
CA PRO A 66 11.10 -15.14 -2.52
C PRO A 66 10.16 -13.96 -2.26
N VAL A 67 10.72 -12.76 -2.08
CA VAL A 67 9.95 -11.52 -1.93
C VAL A 67 8.94 -11.35 -3.08
N LYS A 68 9.35 -11.63 -4.32
CA LYS A 68 8.48 -11.58 -5.52
C LYS A 68 7.20 -12.40 -5.31
N THR A 69 7.34 -13.66 -4.90
CA THR A 69 6.18 -14.54 -4.66
C THR A 69 5.29 -13.99 -3.55
N LYS A 70 5.87 -13.48 -2.46
CA LYS A 70 5.11 -12.94 -1.33
C LYS A 70 4.30 -11.70 -1.71
N GLU A 71 4.84 -10.80 -2.53
CA GLU A 71 4.10 -9.61 -2.99
C GLU A 71 2.91 -9.97 -3.89
N LEU A 72 3.02 -11.00 -4.74
CA LEU A 72 1.86 -11.52 -5.48
C LEU A 72 0.80 -12.12 -4.53
N LEU A 73 1.21 -12.86 -3.50
CA LEU A 73 0.28 -13.35 -2.47
C LEU A 73 -0.43 -12.18 -1.76
N GLY A 74 0.31 -11.12 -1.44
CA GLY A 74 -0.24 -9.89 -0.87
C GLY A 74 -1.24 -9.20 -1.80
N LEU A 75 -0.94 -9.10 -3.10
CA LEU A 75 -1.83 -8.54 -4.11
C LEU A 75 -3.13 -9.34 -4.20
N VAL A 76 -3.05 -10.66 -4.33
CA VAL A 76 -4.23 -11.53 -4.44
C VAL A 76 -5.07 -11.45 -3.16
N ALA A 77 -4.44 -11.57 -1.99
CA ALA A 77 -5.14 -11.47 -0.70
C ALA A 77 -5.85 -10.11 -0.53
N SER A 78 -5.17 -9.02 -0.90
CA SER A 78 -5.73 -7.66 -0.83
C SER A 78 -6.91 -7.47 -1.78
N ALA A 79 -6.82 -8.04 -2.99
CA ALA A 79 -7.86 -7.97 -4.00
C ALA A 79 -9.14 -8.72 -3.56
N VAL A 80 -9.01 -9.96 -3.06
CA VAL A 80 -10.17 -10.73 -2.57
C VAL A 80 -10.78 -10.11 -1.31
N LEU A 81 -9.99 -9.41 -0.49
CA LEU A 81 -10.47 -8.63 0.66
C LEU A 81 -10.99 -7.24 0.28
N ARG A 82 -10.87 -6.83 -0.98
CA ARG A 82 -11.38 -5.55 -1.50
C ARG A 82 -10.80 -4.31 -0.81
N CYS A 83 -9.51 -4.37 -0.42
CA CYS A 83 -8.81 -3.24 0.20
C CYS A 83 -8.04 -2.42 -0.85
N ASP A 84 -8.56 -1.28 -1.28
CA ASP A 84 -7.95 -0.47 -2.36
C ASP A 84 -6.53 0.04 -2.04
N ASP A 85 -6.27 0.46 -0.80
CA ASP A 85 -4.93 0.92 -0.40
C ASP A 85 -3.93 -0.24 -0.31
N CYS A 86 -4.39 -1.43 0.10
CA CYS A 86 -3.57 -2.64 0.14
C CYS A 86 -3.24 -3.10 -1.29
N ILE A 87 -4.22 -3.08 -2.20
CA ILE A 87 -4.03 -3.38 -3.62
C ILE A 87 -3.03 -2.40 -4.23
N ALA A 88 -3.19 -1.09 -4.01
CA ALA A 88 -2.27 -0.07 -4.49
C ALA A 88 -0.84 -0.28 -3.96
N TYR A 89 -0.69 -0.64 -2.69
CA TYR A 89 0.61 -0.97 -2.10
C TYR A 89 1.28 -2.14 -2.83
N HIS A 90 0.59 -3.27 -2.97
CA HIS A 90 1.17 -4.47 -3.59
C HIS A 90 1.38 -4.30 -5.10
N VAL A 91 0.55 -3.53 -5.80
CA VAL A 91 0.82 -3.15 -7.20
C VAL A 91 2.13 -2.35 -7.31
N ASP A 92 2.34 -1.33 -6.45
CA ASP A 92 3.59 -0.56 -6.42
C ASP A 92 4.81 -1.45 -6.11
N GLN A 93 4.70 -2.39 -5.17
CA GLN A 93 5.78 -3.34 -4.88
C GLN A 93 6.05 -4.30 -6.06
N CYS A 94 5.01 -4.85 -6.69
CA CYS A 94 5.17 -5.72 -7.85
C CYS A 94 5.89 -4.99 -9.01
N VAL A 95 5.52 -3.75 -9.28
CA VAL A 95 6.20 -2.92 -10.30
C VAL A 95 7.68 -2.72 -9.94
N LYS A 96 7.99 -2.37 -8.68
CA LYS A 96 9.38 -2.17 -8.20
C LYS A 96 10.23 -3.44 -8.23
N LEU A 97 9.61 -4.60 -8.07
CA LEU A 97 10.26 -5.91 -8.15
C LEU A 97 10.38 -6.45 -9.59
N GLY A 98 9.99 -5.64 -10.58
CA GLY A 98 10.14 -5.99 -12.00
C GLY A 98 9.24 -7.12 -12.43
N PHE A 99 8.03 -7.23 -11.88
CA PHE A 99 6.99 -8.05 -12.51
C PHE A 99 6.60 -7.45 -13.85
N SER A 100 6.26 -8.31 -14.82
CA SER A 100 5.63 -7.89 -16.08
C SER A 100 4.14 -7.58 -15.86
N ASP A 101 3.50 -6.89 -16.81
CA ASP A 101 2.06 -6.64 -16.70
C ASP A 101 1.26 -7.93 -16.84
N GLU A 102 1.75 -8.88 -17.66
CA GLU A 102 1.15 -10.22 -17.81
C GLU A 102 1.17 -11.00 -16.49
N GLU A 103 2.29 -11.00 -15.75
CA GLU A 103 2.37 -11.66 -14.45
C GLU A 103 1.38 -11.06 -13.43
N ILE A 104 1.20 -9.73 -13.47
CA ILE A 104 0.24 -9.03 -12.59
C ILE A 104 -1.21 -9.35 -13.00
N TRP A 105 -1.50 -9.44 -14.30
CA TRP A 105 -2.82 -9.84 -14.81
C TRP A 105 -3.19 -11.26 -14.40
N GLU A 106 -2.29 -12.23 -14.52
CA GLU A 106 -2.56 -13.61 -14.08
C GLU A 106 -2.91 -13.67 -12.58
N ALA A 107 -2.23 -12.89 -11.74
CA ALA A 107 -2.56 -12.80 -10.32
C ALA A 107 -3.92 -12.13 -10.07
N MET A 108 -4.24 -11.05 -10.80
CA MET A 108 -5.54 -10.39 -10.68
C MET A 108 -6.70 -11.27 -11.17
N ASP A 109 -6.48 -12.11 -12.18
CA ASP A 109 -7.46 -13.10 -12.66
C ASP A 109 -7.75 -14.16 -11.59
N VAL A 110 -6.72 -14.65 -10.88
CA VAL A 110 -6.90 -15.54 -9.72
C VAL A 110 -7.73 -14.84 -8.64
N ALA A 111 -7.46 -13.58 -8.34
CA ALA A 111 -8.26 -12.82 -7.37
C ALA A 111 -9.71 -12.62 -7.83
N LEU A 112 -9.93 -12.38 -9.13
CA LEU A 112 -11.25 -12.18 -9.71
C LEU A 112 -12.09 -13.46 -9.65
N ILE A 113 -11.51 -14.62 -10.00
CA ILE A 113 -12.26 -15.88 -9.98
C ILE A 113 -12.58 -16.33 -8.54
N VAL A 114 -11.67 -16.07 -7.59
CA VAL A 114 -11.88 -16.42 -6.17
C VAL A 114 -12.85 -15.45 -5.48
N GLY A 115 -12.69 -14.15 -5.72
CA GLY A 115 -13.50 -13.10 -5.07
C GLY A 115 -14.83 -12.82 -5.77
N GLY A 116 -14.99 -13.25 -7.02
CA GLY A 116 -16.17 -12.98 -7.85
C GLY A 116 -16.24 -11.54 -8.37
N SER A 117 -17.33 -11.24 -9.09
CA SER A 117 -17.51 -9.96 -9.79
C SER A 117 -17.48 -8.72 -8.89
N ILE A 118 -17.64 -8.88 -7.57
CA ILE A 118 -17.53 -7.79 -6.60
C ILE A 118 -16.10 -7.22 -6.51
N VAL A 119 -15.10 -7.94 -7.00
CA VAL A 119 -13.71 -7.45 -7.13
C VAL A 119 -13.56 -6.46 -8.30
N VAL A 120 -14.46 -6.46 -9.30
CA VAL A 120 -14.32 -5.65 -10.53
C VAL A 120 -14.12 -4.14 -10.27
N PRO A 121 -14.84 -3.47 -9.35
CA PRO A 121 -14.55 -2.06 -9.04
C PRO A 121 -13.14 -1.83 -8.49
N HIS A 122 -12.62 -2.79 -7.71
CA HIS A 122 -11.27 -2.73 -7.16
C HIS A 122 -10.22 -3.02 -8.24
N LEU A 123 -10.50 -3.97 -9.15
CA LEU A 123 -9.68 -4.24 -10.32
C LEU A 123 -9.53 -3.01 -11.22
N ARG A 124 -10.62 -2.27 -11.49
CA ARG A 124 -10.55 -1.01 -12.27
C ARG A 124 -9.60 0.00 -11.63
N ARG A 125 -9.65 0.15 -10.31
CA ARG A 125 -8.74 1.03 -9.56
C ARG A 125 -7.31 0.50 -9.52
N ALA A 126 -7.13 -0.82 -9.47
CA ALA A 126 -5.82 -1.47 -9.55
C ALA A 126 -5.13 -1.18 -10.88
N VAL A 127 -5.86 -1.31 -12.00
CA VAL A 127 -5.34 -1.02 -13.35
C VAL A 127 -4.99 0.46 -13.50
N GLU A 128 -5.87 1.38 -13.09
CA GLU A 128 -5.55 2.82 -13.08
C GLU A 128 -4.26 3.10 -12.29
N PHE A 129 -4.10 2.45 -11.14
CA PHE A 129 -2.92 2.64 -10.29
C PHE A 129 -1.66 1.99 -10.90
N LEU A 130 -1.78 0.83 -11.53
CA LEU A 130 -0.70 0.14 -12.24
C LEU A 130 -0.14 1.02 -13.35
N ASP A 131 -0.99 1.59 -14.20
CA ASP A 131 -0.57 2.50 -15.28
C ASP A 131 0.24 3.69 -14.72
N GLN A 132 -0.23 4.28 -13.61
CA GLN A 132 0.46 5.39 -12.97
C GLN A 132 1.77 4.97 -12.31
N ALA A 133 1.83 3.78 -11.70
CA ALA A 133 3.06 3.24 -11.11
C ALA A 133 4.11 2.95 -12.18
N ARG A 134 3.71 2.37 -13.33
CA ARG A 134 4.58 2.16 -14.49
C ARG A 134 5.14 3.45 -15.06
N ALA A 135 4.35 4.52 -15.10
CA ALA A 135 4.81 5.82 -15.55
C ALA A 135 5.88 6.47 -14.62
N LYS A 136 6.11 5.90 -13.43
CA LYS A 136 7.07 6.39 -12.43
C LYS A 136 8.26 5.44 -12.19
N ALA A 137 8.24 4.23 -12.75
CA ALA A 137 9.28 3.20 -12.61
C ALA A 137 10.34 3.33 -13.70
#